data_AF-A0A3P7LYM7-F1
#
_entry.id   AF-A0A3P7LYM7-F1
#
_cell.length_a   1.000
_cell.length_b   1.000
_cell.length_c   1.000
_cell.angle_alpha   90.00
_cell.angle_beta   90.00
_cell.angle_gamma   90.00
#
_symmetry.space_group_name_H-M   'P 1'
#
loop_
_entity.id
_entity.type
_entity.pdbx_description
1 polymer ?
#
loop_
_entity_poly.entity_id
_entity_poly.type
_entity_poly.pdbx_seq_one_letter_code
_entity_poly.pdbx_strand_id
1 'polypeptide(L)'
;MMPVAPYFIRSKPEITWHGLRYDEEFAIAIIDVGFGSLNYLVTGFPQEPKVLHEYEPSENFRPEANPMVVVVFRKSRPSLKFSRTKDFDISKFMLDNDFADDLVGLSLIIVGSDAFAIERQRLRGIVDNCHSLLRSKLRRHPPASLFSQLPLDELNSWLTVSVEQPSLDVNVCCQQVRQ
;
A
#
# COMPACT_ATOMS: atom_id res chain seq x y z
N MET A 1 5.31 -16.08 -8.24
CA MET A 1 4.56 -14.87 -8.66
C MET A 1 5.44 -13.66 -8.43
N MET A 2 5.51 -12.72 -9.37
CA MET A 2 6.20 -11.45 -9.14
C MET A 2 5.31 -10.54 -8.27
N PRO A 3 5.87 -9.84 -7.26
CA PRO A 3 5.10 -8.88 -6.48
C PRO A 3 4.52 -7.76 -7.35
N VAL A 4 3.25 -7.42 -7.14
CA VAL A 4 2.61 -6.26 -7.78
C VAL A 4 3.02 -4.98 -7.05
N ALA A 5 3.28 -3.91 -7.80
CA ALA A 5 3.58 -2.61 -7.21
C ALA A 5 2.30 -2.00 -6.57
N PRO A 6 2.37 -1.45 -5.34
CA PRO A 6 1.25 -0.78 -4.68
C PRO A 6 0.49 0.23 -5.56
N TYR A 7 1.18 0.97 -6.42
CA TYR A 7 0.56 1.91 -7.35
C TYR A 7 -0.48 1.28 -8.28
N PHE A 8 -0.26 0.04 -8.73
CA PHE A 8 -1.19 -0.65 -9.64
C PHE A 8 -2.45 -1.16 -8.93
N ILE A 9 -2.36 -1.39 -7.63
CA ILE A 9 -3.49 -1.81 -6.78
C ILE A 9 -4.05 -0.66 -5.95
N ARG A 10 -3.74 0.60 -6.30
CA ARG A 10 -4.26 1.78 -5.57
C ARG A 10 -5.79 1.90 -5.63
N SER A 11 -6.39 1.29 -6.65
CA SER A 11 -7.83 1.22 -6.87
C SER A 11 -8.33 -0.20 -6.62
N LYS A 12 -9.57 -0.31 -6.15
CA LYS A 12 -10.24 -1.59 -5.91
C LYS A 12 -10.11 -2.51 -7.14
N PRO A 13 -9.64 -3.75 -6.98
CA PRO A 13 -9.59 -4.69 -8.09
C PRO A 13 -11.01 -5.04 -8.58
N GLU A 14 -11.07 -5.46 -9.83
CA GLU A 14 -12.24 -6.19 -10.34
C GLU A 14 -12.21 -7.61 -9.76
N ILE A 15 -13.34 -8.05 -9.21
CA ILE A 15 -13.45 -9.37 -8.57
C ILE A 15 -14.43 -10.18 -9.41
N THR A 16 -13.93 -11.25 -10.00
CA THR A 16 -14.70 -12.19 -10.84
C THR A 16 -14.03 -13.55 -10.82
N TRP A 17 -14.79 -14.62 -11.07
CA TRP A 17 -14.27 -15.98 -11.20
C TRP A 17 -15.17 -16.82 -12.09
N HIS A 18 -14.61 -17.93 -12.58
CA HIS A 18 -15.35 -18.84 -13.46
C HIS A 18 -16.48 -19.52 -12.68
N GLY A 19 -17.71 -19.39 -13.19
CA GLY A 19 -18.89 -19.93 -12.52
C GLY A 19 -19.48 -19.03 -11.44
N LEU A 20 -19.06 -17.77 -11.32
CA LEU A 20 -19.82 -16.76 -10.60
C LEU A 20 -21.21 -16.66 -11.24
N ARG A 21 -22.24 -17.05 -10.49
CA ARG A 21 -23.63 -16.91 -10.92
C ARG A 21 -24.26 -15.72 -10.20
N TYR A 22 -25.12 -15.00 -10.91
CA TYR A 22 -25.82 -13.82 -10.38
C TYR A 22 -27.10 -14.17 -9.62
N ASP A 23 -27.32 -15.43 -9.26
CA ASP A 23 -28.40 -15.93 -8.40
C ASP A 23 -27.94 -16.19 -6.95
N GLU A 24 -26.64 -16.22 -6.69
CA GLU A 24 -26.04 -16.41 -5.37
C GLU A 24 -25.48 -15.09 -4.83
N GLU A 25 -25.40 -14.97 -3.50
CA GLU A 25 -24.77 -13.84 -2.83
C GLU A 25 -23.59 -14.28 -1.97
N PHE A 26 -22.53 -13.49 -1.98
CA PHE A 26 -21.28 -13.75 -1.29
C PHE A 26 -20.88 -12.57 -0.42
N ALA A 27 -20.16 -12.88 0.66
CA ALA A 27 -19.37 -11.90 1.38
C ALA A 27 -17.91 -12.01 0.94
N ILE A 28 -17.27 -10.88 0.63
CA ILE A 28 -15.90 -10.83 0.17
C ILE A 28 -15.10 -9.89 1.05
N ALA A 29 -13.95 -10.36 1.53
CA ALA A 29 -13.00 -9.54 2.26
C ALA A 29 -11.63 -9.55 1.59
N ILE A 30 -10.98 -8.38 1.56
CA ILE A 30 -9.56 -8.26 1.21
C ILE A 30 -8.82 -7.91 2.48
N ILE A 31 -7.80 -8.69 2.81
CA ILE A 31 -7.08 -8.59 4.07
C ILE A 31 -5.59 -8.53 3.76
N ASP A 32 -4.92 -7.49 4.24
CA ASP A 32 -3.47 -7.41 4.23
C ASP A 32 -2.93 -8.20 5.43
N VAL A 33 -2.32 -9.35 5.15
CA VAL A 33 -1.89 -10.29 6.19
C VAL A 33 -0.64 -9.79 6.91
N GLY A 34 0.28 -9.13 6.20
CA GLY A 34 1.52 -8.69 6.84
C GLY A 34 1.40 -7.37 7.59
N PHE A 35 0.34 -6.58 7.40
CA PHE A 35 -0.04 -5.49 8.30
C PHE A 35 -1.22 -5.82 9.21
N GLY A 36 -1.84 -7.00 9.05
CA GLY A 36 -3.00 -7.42 9.82
C GLY A 36 -4.16 -6.43 9.67
N SER A 37 -4.42 -5.92 8.46
CA SER A 37 -5.48 -4.94 8.22
C SER A 37 -6.57 -5.48 7.31
N LEU A 38 -7.81 -5.09 7.59
CA LEU A 38 -8.92 -5.26 6.65
C LEU A 38 -8.83 -4.13 5.62
N ASN A 39 -8.69 -4.50 4.35
CA ASN A 39 -8.52 -3.57 3.24
C ASN A 39 -9.81 -3.38 2.46
N TYR A 40 -10.75 -4.33 2.52
CA TYR A 40 -12.06 -4.20 1.88
C TYR A 40 -13.02 -5.22 2.48
N LEU A 41 -14.29 -4.84 2.62
CA LEU A 41 -15.35 -5.77 3.01
C LEU A 41 -16.65 -5.42 2.31
N VAL A 42 -17.23 -6.40 1.61
CA VAL A 42 -18.53 -6.30 0.93
C VAL A 42 -19.36 -7.54 1.22
N THR A 43 -20.68 -7.36 1.29
CA THR A 43 -21.67 -8.43 1.42
C THR A 43 -22.74 -8.28 0.33
N GLY A 44 -23.52 -9.32 0.04
CA GLY A 44 -24.53 -9.28 -1.02
C GLY A 44 -23.97 -9.27 -2.45
N PHE A 45 -22.68 -9.56 -2.64
CA PHE A 45 -22.06 -9.55 -3.97
C PHE A 45 -22.44 -10.82 -4.76
N PRO A 46 -22.76 -10.78 -6.06
CA PRO A 46 -22.79 -9.60 -6.94
C PRO A 46 -24.18 -8.95 -7.09
N GLN A 47 -25.25 -9.50 -6.53
CA GLN A 47 -26.62 -9.01 -6.74
C GLN A 47 -26.86 -7.62 -6.16
N GLU A 48 -26.75 -7.48 -4.85
CA GLU A 48 -26.98 -6.24 -4.11
C GLU A 48 -25.77 -5.92 -3.22
N PRO A 49 -24.62 -5.56 -3.84
CA PRO A 49 -23.38 -5.38 -3.10
C PRO A 49 -23.47 -4.21 -2.14
N LYS A 50 -23.35 -4.52 -0.84
CA LYS A 50 -23.27 -3.54 0.24
C LYS A 50 -21.85 -3.49 0.78
N VAL A 51 -21.17 -2.37 0.52
CA VAL A 51 -19.82 -2.13 1.04
C VAL A 51 -19.91 -1.82 2.53
N LEU A 52 -19.26 -2.64 3.35
CA LEU A 52 -19.17 -2.47 4.79
C LEU A 52 -17.86 -1.79 5.20
N HIS A 53 -16.80 -1.97 4.40
CA HIS A 53 -15.54 -1.25 4.51
C HIS A 53 -15.01 -0.93 3.12
N GLU A 54 -14.77 0.35 2.85
CA GLU A 54 -14.25 0.85 1.58
C GLU A 54 -12.85 0.31 1.30
N TYR A 55 -12.50 0.24 0.01
CA TYR A 55 -11.21 -0.30 -0.39
C TYR A 55 -10.06 0.63 0.02
N GLU A 56 -9.16 0.13 0.85
CA GLU A 56 -7.88 0.75 1.17
C GLU A 56 -6.73 -0.07 0.55
N PRO A 57 -5.85 0.54 -0.26
CA PRO A 57 -4.75 -0.19 -0.89
C PRO A 57 -3.68 -0.58 0.14
N SER A 58 -2.99 -1.69 -0.13
CA SER A 58 -1.79 -2.05 0.62
C SER A 58 -0.66 -1.06 0.28
N GLU A 59 -0.27 -0.26 1.27
CA GLU A 59 0.81 0.73 1.16
C GLU A 59 2.12 0.15 1.71
N ASN A 60 2.53 -1.00 1.18
CA ASN A 60 3.75 -1.67 1.64
C ASN A 60 5.01 -0.84 1.34
N PHE A 61 5.60 -0.30 2.40
CA PHE A 61 6.84 0.48 2.36
C PHE A 61 8.07 -0.36 2.71
N ARG A 62 7.89 -1.63 3.08
CA ARG A 62 8.99 -2.54 3.45
C ARG A 62 9.65 -3.09 2.19
N PRO A 63 10.98 -3.33 2.20
CA PRO A 63 11.67 -4.00 1.10
C PRO A 63 11.10 -5.40 0.80
N GLU A 64 10.62 -6.10 1.84
CA GLU A 64 10.03 -7.42 1.73
C GLU A 64 8.61 -7.34 1.15
N ALA A 65 8.29 -8.34 0.32
CA ALA A 65 6.95 -8.46 -0.24
C ALA A 65 5.93 -8.85 0.84
N ASN A 66 4.75 -8.26 0.73
CA ASN A 66 3.68 -8.34 1.70
C ASN A 66 2.48 -9.11 1.14
N PRO A 67 2.02 -10.20 1.78
CA PRO A 67 0.88 -10.96 1.30
C PRO A 67 -0.44 -10.27 1.64
N MET A 68 -1.30 -10.12 0.64
CA MET A 68 -2.69 -9.68 0.78
C MET A 68 -3.59 -10.79 0.24
N VAL A 69 -4.63 -11.16 0.99
CA VAL A 69 -5.54 -12.26 0.65
C VAL A 69 -6.92 -11.73 0.29
N VAL A 70 -7.55 -12.33 -0.71
CA VAL A 70 -8.96 -12.15 -1.03
C VAL A 70 -9.69 -13.42 -0.61
N VAL A 71 -10.64 -13.30 0.31
CA VAL A 71 -11.46 -14.40 0.80
C VAL A 71 -12.91 -14.20 0.39
N VAL A 72 -13.54 -15.29 -0.04
CA VAL A 72 -14.93 -15.32 -0.49
C VAL A 72 -15.70 -16.32 0.36
N PHE A 73 -16.76 -15.85 1.00
CA PHE A 73 -17.66 -16.65 1.82
C PHE A 73 -19.01 -16.78 1.12
N ARG A 74 -19.57 -18.00 1.08
CA ARG A 74 -20.89 -18.28 0.48
C ARG A 74 -22.04 -17.60 1.20
N LYS A 75 -21.87 -17.32 2.48
CA LYS A 75 -22.95 -16.79 3.32
C LYS A 75 -22.94 -15.27 3.28
N SER A 76 -23.90 -14.70 2.56
CA SER A 76 -24.22 -13.28 2.61
C SER A 76 -25.11 -12.99 3.82
N ARG A 77 -24.76 -11.97 4.60
CA ARG A 77 -25.60 -11.41 5.66
C ARG A 77 -25.63 -9.89 5.53
N PRO A 78 -26.78 -9.23 5.74
CA PRO A 78 -26.91 -7.76 5.57
C PRO A 78 -26.13 -6.96 6.63
N SER A 79 -25.78 -7.60 7.75
CA SER A 79 -24.89 -7.10 8.78
C SER A 79 -23.84 -8.15 9.13
N LEU A 80 -22.56 -7.78 8.99
CA LEU A 80 -21.43 -8.58 9.45
C LEU A 80 -20.81 -7.88 10.66
N LYS A 81 -20.45 -8.67 11.67
CA LYS A 81 -19.71 -8.19 12.83
C LYS A 81 -18.23 -8.21 12.48
N PHE A 82 -17.61 -7.04 12.38
CA PHE A 82 -16.16 -6.95 12.22
C PHE A 82 -15.58 -6.02 13.27
N SER A 83 -14.37 -6.35 13.73
CA SER A 83 -13.64 -5.60 14.73
C SER A 83 -13.00 -4.35 14.11
N ARG A 84 -11.98 -3.81 14.78
CA ARG A 84 -11.11 -2.77 14.22
C ARG A 84 -10.54 -3.23 12.87
N THR A 85 -10.44 -2.28 11.94
CA THR A 85 -9.85 -2.51 10.61
C THR A 85 -8.33 -2.65 10.68
N LYS A 86 -7.71 -2.04 11.69
CA LYS A 86 -6.32 -2.28 12.09
C LYS A 86 -6.29 -3.40 13.14
N ASP A 87 -5.33 -4.31 13.04
CA ASP A 87 -5.25 -5.54 13.85
C ASP A 87 -6.45 -6.46 13.63
N PHE A 88 -6.86 -6.61 12.36
CA PHE A 88 -7.97 -7.44 11.95
C PHE A 88 -7.66 -8.92 12.13
N ASP A 89 -8.45 -9.58 12.98
CA ASP A 89 -8.37 -11.02 13.22
C ASP A 89 -9.42 -11.75 12.38
N ILE A 90 -8.96 -12.42 11.31
CA ILE A 90 -9.82 -13.20 10.42
C ILE A 90 -10.48 -14.38 11.14
N SER A 91 -9.79 -15.01 12.09
CA SER A 91 -10.31 -16.19 12.80
C SER A 91 -11.49 -15.78 13.67
N LYS A 92 -11.32 -14.68 14.41
CA LYS A 92 -12.40 -14.09 15.20
C LYS A 92 -13.56 -13.63 14.31
N PHE A 93 -13.27 -12.97 13.19
CA PHE A 93 -14.29 -12.57 12.23
C PHE A 93 -15.09 -13.76 11.69
N MET A 94 -14.43 -14.89 11.37
CA MET A 94 -15.10 -16.09 10.90
C MET A 94 -16.00 -16.70 11.98
N LEU A 95 -15.55 -16.73 13.23
CA LEU A 95 -16.35 -17.23 14.36
C LEU A 95 -17.55 -16.33 14.65
N ASP A 96 -17.35 -15.01 14.71
CA ASP A 96 -18.41 -14.04 15.04
C ASP A 96 -19.53 -13.98 13.99
N ASN A 97 -19.26 -14.44 12.76
CA ASN A 97 -20.20 -14.44 11.63
C ASN A 97 -20.64 -15.83 11.16
N ASP A 98 -20.24 -16.90 11.86
CA ASP A 98 -20.52 -18.29 11.50
C ASP A 98 -20.06 -18.63 10.07
N PHE A 99 -18.84 -18.25 9.71
CA PHE A 99 -18.22 -18.50 8.38
C PHE A 99 -17.22 -19.66 8.36
N ALA A 100 -17.08 -20.40 9.46
CA ALA A 100 -16.09 -21.47 9.59
C ALA A 100 -16.11 -22.47 8.43
N ASP A 101 -17.30 -22.84 7.94
CA ASP A 101 -17.50 -23.82 6.87
C ASP A 101 -17.88 -23.19 5.52
N ASP A 102 -17.96 -21.85 5.44
CA ASP A 102 -18.52 -21.12 4.29
C ASP A 102 -17.44 -20.52 3.37
N LEU A 103 -16.15 -20.75 3.64
CA LEU A 103 -15.07 -20.28 2.78
C LEU A 103 -15.06 -21.05 1.45
N VAL A 104 -15.43 -20.37 0.37
CA VAL A 104 -15.55 -20.97 -0.98
C VAL A 104 -14.50 -20.48 -1.96
N GLY A 105 -13.77 -19.42 -1.62
CA GLY A 105 -12.72 -18.88 -2.48
C GLY A 105 -11.60 -18.23 -1.68
N LEU A 106 -10.37 -18.46 -2.13
CA LEU A 106 -9.16 -17.84 -1.60
C LEU A 106 -8.26 -17.46 -2.78
N SER A 107 -7.81 -16.22 -2.81
CA SER A 107 -6.81 -15.74 -3.75
C SER A 107 -5.72 -14.95 -3.02
N LEU A 108 -4.50 -15.00 -3.52
CA LEU A 108 -3.33 -14.37 -2.93
C LEU A 108 -2.76 -13.31 -3.89
N ILE A 109 -2.53 -12.12 -3.36
CA ILE A 109 -1.91 -10.99 -4.03
C ILE A 109 -0.61 -10.69 -3.28
N ILE A 110 0.53 -10.85 -3.94
CA ILE A 110 1.83 -10.51 -3.37
C ILE A 110 2.13 -9.05 -3.69
N VAL A 111 2.22 -8.19 -2.68
CA VAL A 111 2.42 -6.75 -2.85
C VAL A 111 3.89 -6.40 -2.58
N GLY A 112 4.56 -5.79 -3.55
CA GLY A 112 5.94 -5.30 -3.40
C GLY A 112 5.99 -3.96 -2.69
N SER A 113 7.03 -3.17 -2.96
CA SER A 113 7.11 -1.78 -2.53
C SER A 113 7.46 -0.87 -3.71
N ASP A 114 6.93 0.35 -3.70
CA ASP A 114 7.20 1.36 -4.70
C ASP A 114 7.21 2.78 -4.10
N ALA A 115 7.55 3.76 -4.94
CA ALA A 115 7.61 5.16 -4.51
C ALA A 115 6.24 5.70 -4.04
N PHE A 116 5.12 5.16 -4.55
CA PHE A 116 3.79 5.56 -4.14
C PHE A 116 3.50 5.17 -2.69
N ALA A 117 3.74 3.91 -2.32
CA ALA A 117 3.54 3.44 -0.96
C ALA A 117 4.44 4.17 0.04
N ILE A 118 5.70 4.39 -0.32
CA ILE A 118 6.68 5.09 0.53
C ILE A 118 6.22 6.53 0.82
N GLU A 119 5.77 7.26 -0.21
CA GLU A 119 5.32 8.65 -0.07
C GLU A 119 4.01 8.75 0.72
N ARG A 120 3.09 7.81 0.53
CA ARG A 120 1.83 7.75 1.30
C ARG A 120 2.09 7.57 2.79
N GLN A 121 3.02 6.72 3.18
CA GLN A 121 3.42 6.53 4.57
C GLN A 121 4.11 7.76 5.15
N ARG A 122 4.91 8.47 4.34
CA ARG A 122 5.54 9.75 4.70
C ARG A 122 4.49 10.83 4.98
N LEU A 123 3.51 11.00 4.09
CA LEU A 123 2.42 11.97 4.25
C LEU A 123 1.54 11.67 5.47
N ARG A 124 1.39 10.40 5.84
CA ARG A 124 0.66 9.97 7.05
C ARG A 124 1.47 10.16 8.34
N GLY A 125 2.75 10.52 8.25
CA GLY A 125 3.63 10.72 9.40
C GLY A 125 3.91 9.44 10.19
N ILE A 126 3.66 8.26 9.60
CA ILE A 126 3.82 6.96 10.26
C ILE A 126 5.28 6.49 10.13
N VAL A 127 5.92 6.75 8.99
CA VAL A 127 7.31 6.36 8.70
C VAL A 127 8.00 7.48 7.94
N ASP A 128 9.10 8.02 8.48
CA ASP A 128 9.85 9.09 7.85
C ASP A 128 10.83 8.53 6.78
N ASN A 129 10.32 8.39 5.56
CA ASN A 129 11.07 7.83 4.44
C ASN A 129 11.89 8.85 3.63
N CYS A 130 12.08 10.09 4.13
CA CYS A 130 13.01 11.04 3.51
C CYS A 130 14.40 10.42 3.34
N HIS A 131 14.79 9.57 4.28
CA HIS A 131 16.02 8.80 4.29
C HIS A 131 16.19 7.88 3.08
N SER A 132 15.18 7.06 2.77
CA SER A 132 15.22 6.11 1.65
C SER A 132 15.34 6.81 0.30
N LEU A 133 14.68 7.96 0.15
CA LEU A 133 14.78 8.81 -1.04
C LEU A 133 16.17 9.46 -1.16
N LEU A 134 16.74 9.95 -0.04
CA LEU A 134 18.11 10.46 0.04
C LEU A 134 19.12 9.36 -0.30
N ARG A 135 18.98 8.17 0.27
CA ARG A 135 19.85 7.01 0.03
C ARG A 135 19.81 6.57 -1.43
N SER A 136 18.64 6.54 -2.04
CA SER A 136 18.47 6.23 -3.47
C SER A 136 19.15 7.28 -4.37
N LYS A 137 18.98 8.57 -4.05
CA LYS A 137 19.61 9.68 -4.79
C LYS A 137 21.13 9.69 -4.62
N LEU A 138 21.65 9.47 -3.41
CA LEU A 138 23.08 9.38 -3.11
C LEU A 138 23.74 8.16 -3.76
N ARG A 139 23.04 7.03 -3.88
CA ARG A 139 23.56 5.85 -4.59
C ARG A 139 23.61 6.04 -6.10
N ARG A 140 22.61 6.73 -6.67
CA ARG A 140 22.55 6.99 -8.13
C ARG A 140 23.49 8.11 -8.55
N HIS A 141 23.69 9.11 -7.68
CA HIS A 141 24.55 10.27 -7.90
C HIS A 141 25.46 10.44 -6.67
N PRO A 142 26.56 9.68 -6.58
CA PRO A 142 27.47 9.76 -5.43
C PRO A 142 28.01 11.19 -5.32
N PRO A 143 27.78 11.90 -4.20
CA PRO A 143 28.48 13.15 -3.97
C PRO A 143 29.95 12.86 -3.66
N ALA A 144 30.74 13.93 -3.53
CA ALA A 144 32.12 13.89 -3.09
C ALA A 144 32.35 12.90 -1.93
N SER A 145 33.55 12.28 -1.92
CA SER A 145 33.98 11.18 -1.04
C SER A 145 33.72 11.35 0.47
N LEU A 146 33.45 12.56 0.92
CA LEU A 146 33.06 12.87 2.30
C LEU A 146 31.70 12.27 2.69
N PHE A 147 30.74 12.21 1.75
CA PHE A 147 29.38 11.74 2.03
C PHE A 147 29.25 10.22 2.06
N SER A 148 30.18 9.49 1.44
CA SER A 148 30.26 8.02 1.53
C SER A 148 30.71 7.51 2.89
N GLN A 149 31.25 8.39 3.74
CA GLN A 149 31.69 8.05 5.09
C GLN A 149 30.62 8.33 6.16
N LEU A 150 29.52 8.98 5.79
CA LEU A 150 28.42 9.20 6.72
C LEU A 150 27.74 7.86 7.02
N PRO A 151 27.48 7.55 8.30
CA PRO A 151 26.73 6.36 8.69
C PRO A 151 25.27 6.62 8.33
N LEU A 152 24.95 6.51 7.03
CA LEU A 152 23.63 6.83 6.53
C LEU A 152 22.59 6.00 7.29
N ASP A 153 22.90 4.74 7.62
CA ASP A 153 22.01 3.87 8.39
C ASP A 153 21.68 4.35 9.82
N GLU A 154 22.38 5.36 10.35
CA GLU A 154 22.19 5.93 11.70
C GLU A 154 21.57 7.36 11.70
N LEU A 155 21.26 7.92 10.53
CA LEU A 155 20.68 9.27 10.42
C LEU A 155 19.22 9.31 10.90
N ASN A 156 19.01 9.80 12.12
CA ASN A 156 17.68 10.14 12.65
C ASN A 156 17.19 11.48 12.10
N SER A 157 15.95 11.53 11.62
CA SER A 157 15.31 12.68 11.00
C SER A 157 14.79 13.72 12.01
N TRP A 158 15.66 14.21 12.88
CA TRP A 158 15.34 15.36 13.74
C TRP A 158 15.71 16.70 13.05
N LEU A 159 16.71 16.71 12.17
CA LEU A 159 17.34 17.97 11.76
C LEU A 159 16.64 18.65 10.56
N THR A 160 15.97 19.75 10.82
CA THR A 160 15.56 20.71 9.79
C THR A 160 16.69 21.72 9.58
N VAL A 161 17.33 21.72 8.39
CA VAL A 161 18.32 22.73 8.02
C VAL A 161 17.71 23.64 6.95
N SER A 162 17.37 24.85 7.34
CA SER A 162 17.05 25.95 6.42
C SER A 162 18.35 26.64 6.00
N VAL A 163 18.65 26.65 4.71
CA VAL A 163 19.76 27.44 4.15
C VAL A 163 19.15 28.61 3.40
N GLU A 164 19.45 29.83 3.84
CA GLU A 164 19.19 31.02 3.02
C GLU A 164 20.19 31.03 1.87
N GLN A 165 19.67 30.94 0.65
CA GLN A 165 20.49 31.04 -0.55
C GLN A 165 20.63 32.53 -0.90
N PRO A 166 21.83 33.13 -0.85
CA PRO A 166 22.01 34.52 -1.21
C PRO A 166 21.66 34.74 -2.69
N SER A 167 21.12 35.92 -3.00
CA SER A 167 20.78 36.33 -4.36
C SER A 167 22.01 36.20 -5.28
N LEU A 168 21.92 35.32 -6.27
CA LEU A 168 22.95 35.13 -7.29
C LEU A 168 22.65 36.05 -8.47
N ASP A 169 23.55 36.99 -8.75
CA ASP A 169 23.59 37.71 -10.02
C ASP A 169 24.24 36.81 -11.07
N VAL A 170 23.42 36.25 -11.96
CA VAL A 170 23.89 35.37 -13.03
C VAL A 170 23.94 36.16 -14.34
N ASN A 171 25.14 36.55 -14.76
CA ASN A 171 25.36 37.07 -16.11
C ASN A 171 25.53 35.90 -17.09
N VAL A 172 24.48 35.60 -17.85
CA VAL A 172 24.51 34.61 -18.93
C VAL A 172 25.12 35.28 -20.17
N CYS A 173 26.33 34.87 -20.55
CA CYS A 173 26.96 35.34 -21.77
C CYS A 173 26.47 34.48 -22.96
N CYS A 174 25.60 35.05 -23.81
CA CYS A 174 25.19 34.42 -25.06
C CYS A 174 26.22 34.73 -26.15
N GLN A 175 27.00 33.73 -26.59
CA GLN A 175 27.74 33.84 -27.85
C GLN A 175 26.76 33.66 -29.02
N GLN A 176 26.70 34.66 -29.89
CA GLN A 176 25.95 34.59 -31.15
C GLN A 176 26.66 33.60 -32.09
N VAL A 177 25.98 32.51 -32.45
CA VAL A 177 26.42 31.65 -33.55
C VAL A 177 26.05 32.37 -34.86
N ARG A 178 27.05 32.78 -35.65
CA ARG A 178 26.82 33.31 -37.01
C ARG A 178 26.37 32.17 -37.92
N GLN A 179 25.24 32.37 -38.60
CA GLN A 179 24.82 31.59 -39.78
C GLN A 179 25.65 32.00 -40.99
#